data_AF-A0A4R0D296-F1
#
_entry.id   AF-A0A4R0D296-F1
#
_cell.length_a   1.000
_cell.length_b   1.000
_cell.length_c   1.000
_cell.angle_alpha   90.00
_cell.angle_beta   90.00
_cell.angle_gamma   90.00
#
_symmetry.space_group_name_H-M   'P 1'
#
loop_
_entity.id
_entity.type
_entity.pdbx_description
1 polymer ?
#
loop_
_entity_poly.entity_id
_entity_poly.type
_entity_poly.pdbx_seq_one_letter_code
_entity_poly.pdbx_strand_id
1 'polypeptide(L)' 'MLKFIDLNHVEHVVHLRNINNVVLQTHTNEHRVTFHFIGPHVLPVQVDLNTFNRIKSALEKYDVQ' A
#
# COMPACT_ATOMS: atom_id res chain seq x y z
N MET A 1 -10.43 -1.27 -5.42
CA MET A 1 -9.65 -0.02 -5.58
C MET A 1 -9.29 0.47 -4.20
N LEU A 2 -8.02 0.74 -3.94
CA LEU A 2 -7.50 1.16 -2.64
C LEU A 2 -7.17 2.64 -2.68
N LYS A 3 -7.67 3.41 -1.71
CA LYS A 3 -7.40 4.85 -1.58
C LYS A 3 -6.81 5.15 -0.21
N PHE A 4 -5.78 5.98 -0.15
CA PHE A 4 -5.15 6.39 1.10
C PHE A 4 -4.35 7.68 0.91
N ILE A 5 -3.98 8.30 2.04
CA ILE A 5 -3.13 9.48 2.09
C ILE A 5 -1.81 9.06 2.73
N ASP A 6 -0.69 9.50 2.18
CA ASP A 6 0.63 9.24 2.74
C ASP A 6 1.05 10.31 3.78
N LEU A 7 2.22 10.14 4.40
CA LEU A 7 2.74 11.11 5.37
C LEU A 7 3.13 12.47 4.73
N ASN A 8 3.20 12.54 3.40
CA ASN A 8 3.41 13.80 2.66
C ASN A 8 2.07 14.46 2.28
N HIS A 9 0.94 13.96 2.78
CA HIS A 9 -0.41 14.43 2.49
C HIS A 9 -0.82 14.30 1.01
N VAL A 10 -0.21 13.36 0.28
CA VAL A 10 -0.58 13.05 -1.10
C VAL A 10 -1.64 11.94 -1.11
N GLU A 11 -2.74 12.16 -1.83
CA GLU A 11 -3.75 11.12 -2.06
C GLU A 11 -3.27 10.15 -3.14
N HIS A 12 -3.33 8.85 -2.83
CA HIS A 12 -2.98 7.76 -3.72
C HIS A 12 -4.22 6.93 -4.05
N VAL A 13 -4.37 6.60 -5.34
CA VAL A 13 -5.40 5.68 -5.83
C VAL A 13 -4.73 4.49 -6.51
N VAL A 14 -4.85 3.32 -5.90
CA VAL A 14 -4.21 2.08 -6.37
C VAL A 14 -5.26 1.08 -6.84
N HIS A 15 -5.18 0.69 -8.10
CA HIS A 15 -6.01 -0.38 -8.67
C HIS A 15 -5.35 -1.73 -8.41
N LEU A 16 -5.90 -2.53 -7.48
CA LEU A 16 -5.31 -3.81 -7.07
C LEU A 16 -5.10 -4.79 -8.23
N ARG A 17 -5.96 -4.76 -9.26
CA ARG A 17 -5.82 -5.55 -10.49
C ARG A 17 -4.53 -5.30 -11.29
N ASN A 18 -3.84 -4.19 -11.06
CA ASN A 18 -2.61 -3.81 -11.76
C ASN A 18 -1.35 -4.10 -10.92
N ILE A 19 -1.52 -4.66 -9.72
CA ILE A 19 -0.43 -4.97 -8.81
C ILE A 19 0.03 -6.41 -9.05
N ASN A 20 1.34 -6.59 -9.13
CA ASN A 20 1.97 -7.92 -9.17
C ASN A 20 2.45 -8.36 -7.78
N ASN A 21 2.89 -7.42 -6.93
CA ASN A 21 3.37 -7.70 -5.58
C ASN A 21 3.20 -6.49 -4.67
N VAL A 22 3.02 -6.72 -3.37
CA VAL A 22 3.03 -5.67 -2.34
C VAL A 22 4.01 -6.04 -1.24
N VAL A 23 4.89 -5.12 -0.90
CA VAL A 23 5.81 -5.28 0.23
C VAL A 23 5.37 -4.37 1.38
N LEU A 24 5.08 -4.98 2.52
CA LEU A 24 4.69 -4.30 3.76
C LEU A 24 5.87 -4.32 4.74
N GLN A 25 6.34 -3.16 5.18
CA GLN A 25 7.47 -3.04 6.10
C GLN A 25 7.09 -2.18 7.31
N THR A 26 7.45 -2.66 8.50
CA THR A 26 7.31 -1.94 9.76
C THR A 26 8.64 -1.90 10.49
N HIS A 27 9.10 -0.70 10.80
CA HIS A 27 10.16 -0.41 11.76
C HIS A 27 9.60 0.45 12.90
N THR A 28 10.38 0.61 13.97
CA THR A 28 9.93 1.07 15.30
C THR A 28 8.98 2.28 15.26
N ASN A 29 9.13 3.20 14.30
CA ASN A 29 8.21 4.33 14.05
C ASN A 29 7.93 4.57 12.55
N GLU A 30 8.22 3.60 11.67
CA GLU A 30 8.10 3.78 10.23
C GLU A 30 7.29 2.66 9.61
N HIS A 31 6.24 3.03 8.88
CA HIS A 31 5.41 2.08 8.15
C HIS A 31 5.48 2.41 6.67
N ARG A 32 6.04 1.48 5.89
CA ARG A 32 6.19 1.63 4.45
C ARG A 32 5.40 0.56 3.72
N VAL A 33 4.65 0.99 2.71
CA VAL A 33 3.99 0.11 1.74
C VAL A 33 4.62 0.34 0.38
N THR A 34 5.04 -0.72 -0.29
CA THR A 34 5.58 -0.64 -1.65
C THR A 34 4.73 -1.47 -2.59
N PHE A 35 4.07 -0.81 -3.53
CA PHE A 35 3.29 -1.47 -4.58
C PHE A 35 4.16 -1.67 -5.82
N HIS A 36 4.25 -2.91 -6.29
CA HIS A 36 4.89 -3.27 -7.56
C HIS A 36 3.80 -3.53 -8.60
N PHE A 37 3.82 -2.78 -9.70
CA PHE A 37 2.83 -2.90 -10.76
C PHE A 37 3.35 -3.75 -11.92
N ILE A 38 2.48 -4.01 -12.89
CA ILE A 38 2.87 -4.55 -14.19
C ILE A 38 3.85 -3.57 -14.86
N GLY A 39 4.99 -4.09 -15.33
CA GLY A 39 6.08 -3.29 -15.91
C GLY A 39 7.03 -2.69 -14.88
N PRO A 40 7.89 -1.73 -15.26
CA PRO A 40 8.94 -1.18 -14.40
C PRO A 40 8.41 -0.07 -13.47
N HIS A 41 7.20 -0.23 -12.92
CA HIS A 41 6.54 0.79 -12.09
C HIS A 41 6.43 0.33 -10.63
N VAL A 42 6.86 1.19 -9.71
CA VAL A 42 6.84 0.95 -8.27
C VAL A 42 6.36 2.21 -7.55
N LEU A 43 5.49 2.05 -6.54
CA LEU A 43 5.04 3.12 -5.65
C LEU A 43 5.42 2.79 -4.20
N PRO A 44 6.56 3.30 -3.70
CA PRO A 44 6.89 3.27 -2.29
C PRO A 44 6.25 4.45 -1.56
N VAL A 45 5.49 4.19 -0.50
CA VAL A 45 4.82 5.21 0.31
C VAL A 45 5.03 4.96 1.79
N GLN A 46 5.34 6.00 2.54
CA GLN A 46 5.31 5.99 3.99
C GLN A 46 3.94 6.46 4.47
N VAL A 47 3.36 5.72 5.41
CA VAL A 47 2.01 5.97 5.95
C VAL A 47 2.05 5.89 7.47
N ASP A 48 1.05 6.44 8.13
CA ASP A 48 0.86 6.21 9.56
C ASP A 48 0.43 4.75 9.85
N LEU A 49 0.50 4.33 11.11
CA LEU A 49 0.15 2.97 11.55
C LEU A 49 -1.31 2.59 11.22
N ASN A 50 -2.25 3.51 11.38
CA ASN A 50 -3.67 3.24 11.13
C ASN A 50 -3.91 3.00 9.64
N THR A 51 -3.31 3.85 8.80
CA THR A 51 -3.37 3.73 7.34
C THR A 51 -2.67 2.44 6.88
N PHE A 52 -1.50 2.10 7.44
CA PHE A 52 -0.80 0.84 7.16
C PHE A 52 -1.68 -0.39 7.46
N ASN A 53 -2.27 -0.43 8.66
CA ASN A 53 -3.14 -1.53 9.07
C ASN A 53 -4.38 -1.64 8.18
N ARG A 54 -4.98 -0.50 7.81
CA ARG A 54 -6.11 -0.46 6.87
C ARG A 54 -5.74 -1.03 5.50
N ILE A 55 -4.56 -0.67 4.98
CA ILE A 55 -4.06 -1.20 3.71
C ILE A 55 -3.85 -2.71 3.81
N LYS A 56 -3.16 -3.18 4.86
CA LYS A 56 -2.92 -4.60 5.10
C LYS A 56 -4.23 -5.41 5.12
N SER A 57 -5.21 -5.00 5.92
CA SER A 57 -6.51 -5.67 5.99
C SER A 57 -7.30 -5.63 4.68
N ALA A 58 -7.13 -4.58 3.87
CA ALA A 58 -7.77 -4.51 2.55
C ALA A 58 -7.13 -5.49 1.55
N LEU A 59 -5.81 -5.68 1.62
CA LEU A 59 -5.09 -6.65 0.79
C LEU A 59 -5.45 -8.09 1.18
N GLU A 60 -5.47 -8.40 2.48
CA GLU A 60 -5.88 -9.73 2.99
C GLU A 60 -7.29 -10.12 2.53
N LYS A 61 -8.23 -9.16 2.47
CA LYS A 61 -9.59 -9.42 1.96
C LYS A 61 -9.66 -9.60 0.45
N TYR A 62 -8.69 -9.09 -0.30
CA TYR A 62 -8.63 -9.21 -1.75
C TYR A 62 -8.05 -10.55 -2.17
N ASP A 63 -7.05 -11.09 -1.46
CA ASP A 63 -6.46 -12.40 -1.75
C ASP A 63 -7.42 -13.59 -1.53
N VAL A 64 -8.53 -13.37 -0.82
CA VAL A 64 -9.56 -14.40 -0.55
C VAL A 64 -10.64 -14.43 -1.65
N GLN A 65 -10.52 -13.62 -2.70
CA GLN A 65 -11.44 -13.54 -3.84
C GLN A 65 -10.89 -14.22 -5.08
#